data_AF-A0A7V1GHA1-F1
#
_entry.id   AF-A0A7V1GHA1-F1
#
_cell.length_a   1.000
_cell.length_b   1.000
_cell.length_c   1.000
_cell.angle_alpha   90.00
_cell.angle_beta   90.00
_cell.angle_gamma   90.00
#
_symmetry.space_group_name_H-M   'P 1'
#
loop_
_entity.id
_entity.type
_entity.pdbx_description
1 polymer ?
#
loop_
_entity_poly.entity_id
_entity_poly.type
_entity_poly.pdbx_seq_one_letter_code
_entity_poly.pdbx_strand_id
1 'polypeptide(L)' 'MSPIETARGTFPWIRKRRMRRDDFSRRLMRENRLTSDDLIYPMFVLEGANQREKVASMPEVERVSIDLLLKEAEELVK' A
#
# COMPACT_ATOMS: atom_id res chain seq x y z
N MET A 1 20.81 32.18 -18.56
CA MET A 1 19.95 31.34 -17.70
C MET A 1 20.33 31.64 -16.25
N SER A 2 19.47 32.32 -15.49
CA SER A 2 19.76 32.52 -14.07
C SER A 2 19.69 31.17 -13.34
N PRO A 3 20.58 30.91 -12.36
CA PRO A 3 20.42 29.77 -11.49
C PRO A 3 19.07 29.89 -10.76
N ILE A 4 18.30 28.81 -10.71
CA ILE A 4 17.12 28.73 -9.86
C ILE A 4 17.62 28.80 -8.42
N GLU A 5 17.61 29.98 -7.81
CA GLU A 5 17.86 30.17 -6.38
C GLU A 5 16.70 29.53 -5.62
N THR A 6 16.84 28.24 -5.33
CA THR A 6 16.01 27.59 -4.32
C THR A 6 16.57 28.00 -2.96
N ALA A 7 15.71 28.30 -1.97
CA ALA A 7 16.09 28.70 -0.60
C ALA A 7 17.09 27.76 0.12
N ARG A 8 17.37 26.58 -0.45
CA ARG A 8 18.30 25.59 0.10
C ARG A 8 19.71 25.74 -0.50
N GLY A 9 19.90 26.34 -1.67
CA GLY A 9 21.21 26.51 -2.33
C GLY A 9 21.33 25.77 -3.67
N THR A 10 22.44 26.00 -4.39
CA THR A 10 22.69 25.50 -5.74
C THR A 10 23.63 24.30 -5.77
N PHE A 11 23.65 23.57 -6.89
CA PHE A 11 24.70 22.58 -7.15
C PHE A 11 26.05 23.30 -7.31
N PRO A 12 27.17 22.76 -6.78
CA PRO A 12 27.37 21.44 -6.18
C PRO A 12 27.19 21.37 -4.66
N TRP A 13 26.88 22.50 -4.01
CA TRP A 13 26.77 22.63 -2.55
C TRP A 13 25.60 21.81 -2.00
N ILE A 14 24.43 21.90 -2.65
CA ILE A 14 23.31 21.02 -2.39
C ILE A 14 23.23 19.91 -3.43
N ARG A 15 23.33 18.67 -2.96
CA ARG A 15 23.13 17.46 -3.76
C ARG A 15 22.08 16.59 -3.11
N LYS A 16 20.82 16.73 -3.55
CA LYS A 16 19.68 15.93 -3.05
C LYS A 16 19.91 14.41 -3.15
N ARG A 17 20.83 13.97 -4.03
CA ARG A 17 21.24 12.56 -4.16
C ARG A 17 22.03 12.02 -2.96
N ARG A 18 22.65 12.87 -2.12
CA ARG A 18 23.40 12.42 -0.92
C ARG A 18 22.51 11.62 0.02
N MET A 19 21.32 12.15 0.34
CA MET A 19 20.31 11.46 1.18
C MET A 19 19.60 10.29 0.48
N ARG A 20 19.93 10.00 -0.79
CA ARG A 20 19.38 8.87 -1.54
C ARG A 20 20.41 7.76 -1.80
N ARG A 21 21.66 7.95 -1.36
CA ARG A 21 22.77 7.04 -1.65
C ARG A 21 22.58 5.70 -0.95
N ASP A 22 22.40 5.74 0.36
CA ASP A 22 22.38 4.55 1.21
C ASP A 22 21.00 4.30 1.80
N ASP A 23 20.68 3.05 2.10
CA ASP A 23 19.35 2.66 2.58
C ASP A 23 18.98 3.31 3.93
N PHE A 24 19.92 3.34 4.88
CA PHE A 24 19.70 3.98 6.17
C PHE A 24 19.32 5.46 6.03
N SER A 25 19.96 6.17 5.09
CA SER A 25 19.70 7.60 4.85
C SER A 25 18.32 7.83 4.24
N ARG A 26 17.87 6.93 3.34
CA ARG A 26 16.53 6.96 2.76
C ARG A 26 15.46 6.62 3.79
N ARG A 27 15.72 5.66 4.68
CA ARG A 27 14.81 5.30 5.78
C ARG A 27 14.65 6.43 6.80
N LEU A 28 15.75 7.11 7.14
CA LEU A 28 15.73 8.24 8.07
C LEU A 28 14.95 9.46 7.53
N MET A 29 14.99 9.68 6.22
CA MET A 29 14.33 10.81 5.56
C MET A 29 12.96 10.47 4.94
N ARG A 30 12.45 9.24 5.12
CA ARG A 30 11.19 8.82 4.51
C ARG A 30 10.02 9.55 5.19
N GLU A 31 9.19 10.21 4.40
CA GLU A 31 8.07 11.03 4.91
C GLU A 31 6.82 10.20 5.21
N ASN A 32 6.52 9.18 4.38
CA ASN A 32 5.31 8.37 4.51
C ASN A 32 5.65 6.88 4.69
N ARG A 33 4.88 6.20 5.53
CA ARG A 33 4.93 4.75 5.72
C ARG A 33 3.50 4.22 5.66
N LEU A 34 3.27 3.23 4.80
CA LEU A 34 2.04 2.45 4.78
C LEU A 34 2.19 1.28 5.77
N THR A 35 1.22 1.09 6.65
CA THR A 35 1.12 -0.06 7.55
C THR A 35 -0.17 -0.84 7.29
N SER A 36 -0.32 -2.02 7.90
CA SER A 36 -1.57 -2.78 7.86
C SER A 36 -2.77 -2.00 8.42
N ASP A 37 -2.51 -1.03 9.30
CA ASP A 37 -3.54 -0.19 9.91
C ASP A 37 -4.21 0.76 8.90
N ASP A 38 -3.54 1.02 7.76
CA ASP A 38 -4.05 1.86 6.68
C ASP A 38 -4.89 1.07 5.66
N LEU A 39 -4.99 -0.26 5.82
CA LEU A 39 -5.64 -1.14 4.84
C LEU A 39 -7.07 -1.50 5.26
N ILE A 40 -8.00 -1.38 4.32
CA ILE A 40 -9.37 -1.88 4.43
C ILE A 40 -9.59 -2.89 3.32
N TYR A 41 -10.03 -4.10 3.67
CA TYR A 41 -10.26 -5.18 2.72
C TYR A 41 -11.77 -5.37 2.45
N PRO A 42 -12.30 -4.83 1.34
CA PRO A 42 -13.71 -5.01 0.98
C PRO A 42 -13.97 -6.43 0.45
N MET A 43 -14.97 -7.10 1.01
CA MET A 43 -15.41 -8.44 0.59
C MET A 43 -16.84 -8.40 0.06
N PHE A 44 -17.13 -9.24 -0.95
CA PHE A 44 -18.46 -9.38 -1.53
C PHE A 44 -19.17 -10.60 -0.95
N VAL A 45 -20.38 -10.40 -0.43
CA VAL A 45 -21.14 -11.43 0.27
C VAL A 45 -22.27 -11.98 -0.60
N LEU A 46 -22.43 -13.31 -0.59
CA LEU A 46 -23.59 -14.01 -1.15
C LEU A 46 -24.44 -14.62 -0.04
N GLU A 47 -25.74 -14.74 -0.28
CA GLU A 47 -26.62 -15.55 0.55
C GLU A 47 -26.45 -17.04 0.23
N GLY A 48 -26.61 -17.89 1.26
CA GLY A 48 -26.44 -19.33 1.15
C GLY A 48 -25.28 -19.86 2.00
N ALA A 49 -24.88 -21.10 1.73
CA ALA A 49 -23.82 -21.79 2.47
C ALA A 49 -22.82 -22.44 1.50
N ASN A 50 -21.54 -22.36 1.84
CA ASN A 50 -20.40 -22.95 1.12
C ASN A 50 -20.36 -22.58 -0.38
N GLN A 51 -20.62 -21.31 -0.71
CA GLN A 51 -20.63 -20.79 -2.08
C GLN A 51 -19.49 -19.81 -2.31
N ARG A 52 -18.86 -19.92 -3.49
CA ARG A 52 -17.80 -19.02 -3.94
C ARG A 52 -17.94 -18.78 -5.43
N GLU A 53 -18.08 -17.53 -5.81
CA GLU A 53 -18.30 -17.13 -7.21
C GLU A 53 -17.26 -16.12 -7.67
N LYS A 54 -16.64 -16.36 -8.81
CA LYS A 54 -15.65 -15.44 -9.38
C LYS A 54 -16.33 -14.21 -9.98
N VAL A 55 -15.75 -13.03 -9.75
CA VAL A 55 -16.18 -11.80 -10.40
C VAL A 55 -15.43 -11.66 -11.73
N ALA A 56 -16.09 -11.91 -12.86
CA ALA A 56 -15.44 -11.92 -14.18
C ALA A 56 -14.71 -10.60 -14.54
N SER A 57 -15.20 -9.46 -14.06
CA SER A 57 -14.58 -8.14 -14.28
C SER A 57 -13.46 -7.80 -13.30
N MET A 58 -13.29 -8.57 -12.22
CA MET A 58 -12.28 -8.35 -11.18
C MET A 58 -11.53 -9.67 -10.95
N PRO A 59 -10.44 -9.90 -11.71
CA PRO A 59 -9.62 -11.09 -11.53
C PRO A 59 -9.18 -11.25 -10.08
N GLU A 60 -9.17 -12.50 -9.59
CA GLU A 60 -8.81 -12.87 -8.21
C GLU A 60 -9.78 -12.41 -7.12
N VAL A 61 -10.85 -11.69 -7.47
CA VAL A 61 -11.91 -11.31 -6.53
C VAL A 61 -13.08 -12.27 -6.64
N GLU A 62 -13.52 -12.76 -5.49
CA GLU A 62 -14.60 -13.74 -5.37
C GLU A 62 -15.69 -13.19 -4.44
N ARG A 63 -16.94 -13.56 -4.73
CA ARG A 63 -18.05 -13.40 -3.80
C ARG A 63 -18.13 -14.66 -2.97
N VAL A 64 -18.24 -14.51 -1.66
CA VAL A 64 -18.22 -15.61 -0.70
C VAL A 64 -19.50 -15.63 0.13
N SER A 65 -19.98 -16.82 0.47
CA SER A 65 -21.04 -16.97 1.47
C SER A 65 -20.54 -16.62 2.88
N ILE A 66 -21.46 -16.28 3.79
CA ILE A 66 -21.14 -15.79 5.14
C ILE A 66 -20.28 -16.79 5.93
N ASP A 67 -20.52 -18.09 5.77
CA ASP A 67 -19.76 -19.15 6.44
C ASP A 67 -18.29 -19.23 5.99
N LEU A 68 -18.01 -18.97 4.71
CA LEU A 68 -16.66 -18.92 4.17
C LEU A 68 -15.97 -17.60 4.51
N LEU A 69 -16.73 -16.50 4.51
CA LEU A 69 -16.23 -15.18 4.92
C LEU A 69 -15.66 -15.21 6.34
N LEU A 70 -16.31 -15.90 7.27
CA LEU A 70 -15.82 -16.01 8.65
C LEU A 70 -14.48 -16.75 8.74
N LYS A 71 -14.27 -17.78 7.91
CA LYS A 71 -12.98 -18.50 7.86
C LYS A 71 -11.87 -17.61 7.29
N GLU A 72 -12.18 -16.86 6.24
CA GLU A 72 -11.24 -15.95 5.59
C GLU A 72 -10.88 -14.77 6.53
N ALA A 73 -11.86 -14.26 7.27
CA ALA A 73 -11.63 -13.27 8.31
C ALA A 73 -10.71 -13.77 9.43
N GLU A 74 -10.79 -15.05 9.80
CA GLU A 74 -9.88 -15.66 10.78
C GLU A 74 -8.41 -15.65 10.30
N GLU A 75 -8.18 -15.85 9.00
CA GLU A 75 -6.85 -15.76 8.41
C GLU A 75 -6.34 -14.32 8.34
N LEU A 76 -7.21 -13.36 8.02
CA LEU A 76 -6.85 -11.94 7.87
C LEU A 76 -6.53 -11.22 9.19
N VAL A 77 -7.05 -11.72 10.31
CA VAL A 77 -6.82 -11.14 11.65
C VAL A 77 -5.51 -11.63 12.30
N LYS A 78 -4.91 -12.70 11.78
CA LYS A 78 -3.62 -13.24 12.28
C LYS A 78 -2.44 -12.35 11.93
#